data_AF-A0A9E1YKM5-F1
#
_entry.id   AF-A0A9E1YKM5-F1
#
_cell.length_a   1.000
_cell.length_b   1.000
_cell.length_c   1.000
_cell.angle_alpha   90.00
_cell.angle_beta   90.00
_cell.angle_gamma   90.00
#
_symmetry.space_group_name_H-M   'P 1'
#
loop_
_entity.id
_entity.type
_entity.pdbx_description
1 polymer ?
#
loop_
_entity_poly.entity_id
_entity_poly.type
_entity_poly.pdbx_seq_one_letter_code
_entity_poly.pdbx_strand_id
1 'polypeptide(L)' 'MNIGIIGQGFVGNAVYQKFKNFFKVYTYDIAAKLCNSSYDELINNCKIIFICGS' A
#
# COMPACT_ATOMS: atom_id res chain seq x y z
N MET A 1 -7.65 -12.02 -0.27
CA MET A 1 -7.46 -10.97 -1.29
C MET A 1 -6.50 -9.94 -0.72
N ASN A 2 -5.44 -9.57 -1.44
CA ASN A 2 -4.42 -8.65 -0.97
C ASN A 2 -4.59 -7.30 -1.67
N ILE A 3 -4.40 -6.22 -0.93
CA ILE A 3 -4.49 -4.84 -1.42
C ILE A 3 -3.10 -4.23 -1.43
N GLY A 4 -2.74 -3.57 -2.52
CA GLY A 4 -1.52 -2.78 -2.64
C GLY A 4 -1.84 -1.29 -2.53
N ILE A 5 -0.93 -0.52 -1.94
CA ILE A 5 -0.99 0.94 -1.92
C ILE A 5 0.39 1.49 -2.30
N ILE A 6 0.44 2.23 -3.40
CA ILE A 6 1.62 2.96 -3.85
C ILE A 6 1.43 4.43 -3.49
N GLY A 7 2.31 4.95 -2.63
CA GLY A 7 2.19 6.27 -2.00
C GLY A 7 1.50 6.19 -0.65
N GLN A 8 2.24 6.48 0.42
CA GLN A 8 1.82 6.46 1.83
C GLN A 8 1.79 7.87 2.45
N GLY A 9 1.40 8.87 1.64
CA GLY A 9 1.02 10.20 2.11
C GLY A 9 -0.32 10.19 2.87
N PHE A 10 -0.96 11.36 3.01
CA PHE A 10 -2.20 11.49 3.79
C PHE A 10 -3.31 10.53 3.33
N VAL A 11 -3.61 10.53 2.02
CA VAL A 11 -4.64 9.66 1.43
C VAL A 11 -4.23 8.19 1.51
N GLY A 12 -2.99 7.86 1.15
CA GLY A 12 -2.48 6.49 1.19
C GLY A 12 -2.54 5.86 2.58
N ASN A 13 -2.21 6.63 3.62
CA ASN A 13 -2.35 6.19 5.00
C ASN A 13 -3.83 6.02 5.39
N ALA A 14 -4.73 6.93 4.99
CA ALA A 14 -6.16 6.77 5.28
C ALA A 14 -6.73 5.47 4.67
N VAL A 15 -6.34 5.16 3.42
CA VAL A 15 -6.67 3.89 2.74
C VAL A 15 -6.09 2.70 3.52
N TYR A 16 -4.82 2.77 3.92
CA TYR A 16 -4.16 1.72 4.71
C TYR A 16 -4.90 1.47 6.03
N GLN A 17 -5.19 2.51 6.82
CA GLN A 17 -5.90 2.38 8.10
C GLN A 17 -7.28 1.76 7.93
N LYS A 18 -8.00 2.11 6.86
CA LYS A 18 -9.33 1.56 6.58
C LYS A 18 -9.28 0.06 6.27
N PHE A 19 -8.29 -0.40 5.50
CA PHE A 19 -8.26 -1.76 4.97
C PHE A 19 -7.40 -2.75 5.77
N LYS A 20 -6.40 -2.29 6.54
CA LYS A 20 -5.47 -3.18 7.28
C LYS A 20 -6.15 -4.14 8.26
N ASN A 21 -7.35 -3.80 8.75
CA ASN A 21 -8.11 -4.65 9.68
C ASN A 21 -8.93 -5.74 8.97
N PHE A 22 -9.05 -5.68 7.65
CA PHE A 22 -9.90 -6.58 6.86
C PHE A 22 -9.11 -7.36 5.79
N PHE A 23 -7.98 -6.81 5.34
CA PHE A 23 -7.15 -7.38 4.27
C PHE A 23 -5.67 -7.31 4.62
N LYS A 24 -4.88 -8.19 4.00
CA LYS A 24 -3.42 -8.03 3.97
C LYS A 24 -3.09 -6.87 3.03
N VAL A 25 -2.45 -5.84 3.56
CA VAL A 25 -2.11 -4.62 2.82
C VAL A 25 -0.61 -4.50 2.65
N TYR A 26 -0.18 -4.34 1.40
CA TYR A 26 1.20 -4.08 0.99
C TYR A 26 1.34 -2.60 0.67
N THR A 27 2.39 -1.96 1.18
CA THR A 27 2.66 -0.53 0.96
C THR A 27 4.03 -0.34 0.35
N TYR A 28 4.09 0.56 -0.62
CA TYR A 28 5.33 1.05 -1.22
C TYR A 28 5.29 2.57 -1.35
N ASP A 29 6.39 3.23 -1.01
CA ASP A 29 6.59 4.67 -1.10
C ASP A 29 8.07 4.95 -1.39
N ILE A 30 8.38 6.14 -1.90
CA ILE A 30 9.76 6.60 -2.08
C ILE A 30 10.48 6.74 -0.72
N ALA A 31 9.75 7.09 0.33
CA ALA A 31 10.26 7.14 1.69
C ALA A 31 10.18 5.74 2.31
N ALA A 32 11.29 5.00 2.28
CA ALA A 32 11.37 3.60 2.72
C ALA A 32 10.78 3.32 4.11
N LYS A 33 10.80 4.30 5.03
CA LYS A 33 10.19 4.19 6.37
C LYS A 33 8.66 3.99 6.37
N LEU A 34 8.00 4.31 5.25
CA LEU A 34 6.55 4.17 5.07
C LEU A 34 6.16 2.86 4.38
N CYS A 35 7.15 2.09 3.92
CA CYS A 35 6.96 0.83 3.23
C CYS A 35 6.87 -0.33 4.24
N ASN A 36 6.03 -1.31 3.95
CA ASN A 36 6.05 -2.62 4.61
C ASN A 36 6.43 -3.76 3.62
N SER A 37 6.67 -3.40 2.37
CA SER A 37 7.01 -4.32 1.28
C SER A 37 7.79 -3.60 0.19
N SER A 38 8.50 -4.37 -0.63
CA SER A 38 9.11 -3.87 -1.88
C SER A 38 8.06 -3.63 -2.96
N TYR A 39 8.43 -2.87 -3.99
CA TYR A 39 7.57 -2.65 -5.16
C TYR A 39 7.19 -3.97 -5.82
N ASP A 40 8.18 -4.84 -6.08
CA ASP A 40 7.95 -6.13 -6.74
C ASP A 40 7.05 -7.06 -5.90
N GLU A 41 7.23 -7.10 -4.58
CA GLU A 41 6.32 -7.86 -3.72
C GLU A 41 4.89 -7.34 -3.81
N LEU A 42 4.69 -6.02 -3.79
CA LEU A 42 3.36 -5.41 -3.91
C LEU A 42 2.71 -5.77 -5.25
N ILE A 43 3.41 -5.56 -6.38
CA ILE A 43 2.88 -5.84 -7.71
C ILE A 43 2.54 -7.33 -7.88
N ASN A 44 3.40 -8.23 -7.41
CA ASN A 44 3.20 -9.67 -7.58
C ASN A 44 2.14 -10.27 -6.64
N ASN A 45 1.89 -9.66 -5.47
CA ASN A 45 0.99 -10.22 -4.47
C ASN A 45 -0.39 -9.56 -4.43
N CYS A 46 -0.59 -8.38 -5.02
CA CYS A 46 -1.83 -7.60 -4.89
C CYS A 46 -2.67 -7.64 -6.17
N LYS A 47 -3.97 -7.93 -6.00
CA LYS A 47 -4.93 -7.92 -7.12
C LYS A 47 -5.53 -6.54 -7.37
N ILE A 48 -5.62 -5.72 -6.31
CA ILE A 48 -6.12 -4.36 -6.35
C ILE A 48 -5.03 -3.47 -5.80
N ILE A 49 -4.65 -2.44 -6.55
CA ILE A 49 -3.59 -1.51 -6.18
C ILE A 49 -4.15 -0.09 -6.24
N PHE A 50 -4.08 0.62 -5.12
CA PHE A 50 -4.36 2.04 -5.05
C PHE A 50 -3.08 2.82 -5.32
N ILE A 51 -3.13 3.73 -6.29
CA ILE A 51 -2.03 4.66 -6.56
C ILE A 51 -2.44 6.01 -6.00
N CYS A 52 -1.74 6.44 -4.95
CA CYS A 52 -2.02 7.66 -4.20
C CYS A 52 -0.81 8.60 -4.36
N GLY A 53 -0.78 9.39 -5.43
CA GLY A 53 0.18 10.47 -5.62
C GLY A 53 -0.44 11.81 -5.22
N SER A 54 0.34 12.66 -4.54
CA SER A 54 -0.06 13.95 -3.93
C SER A 54 -1.33 13.88 -3.08
#